data_AF-A0A1M6HQF8-F1
#
_entry.id   AF-A0A1M6HQF8-F1
#
_cell.length_a   1.000
_cell.length_b   1.000
_cell.length_c   1.000
_cell.angle_alpha   90.00
_cell.angle_beta   90.00
_cell.angle_gamma   90.00
#
_symmetry.space_group_name_H-M   'P 1'
#
loop_
_entity.id
_entity.type
_entity.pdbx_description
1 polymer ?
#
loop_
_entity_poly.entity_id
_entity_poly.type
_entity_poly.pdbx_seq_one_letter_code
_entity_poly.pdbx_strand_id
1 'polypeptide(L)'
;MVARAEAATTMEAGEVGAAPATQRSLAYQGFRQQIIDARIRPGQFVSQRELVGLLGMSLAAVREMVPRLEAAGLIRAVPKRGLQVAPVDMKLIRNAWQVRAMVEREATLHFARTTPPAIVREQIAAHEAILTRALASRSDASLEKDAQAVDWGLHDMMVDAIGNEILSEIYRVNSLHVRLIRFDAEALRPMQVVPAMREHLAFLQSLAEGRPDEALAHMMAHIESSKRRVIEVMTQTGGHLPG
;
A
#
# COMPACT_ATOMS: atom_id res chain seq x y z
N MET A 1 -42.53 -46.40 27.32
CA MET A 1 -41.73 -45.27 27.86
C MET A 1 -40.47 -45.18 27.02
N VAL A 2 -40.44 -44.19 26.14
CA VAL A 2 -39.48 -44.06 25.03
C VAL A 2 -38.18 -43.48 25.57
N ALA A 3 -37.09 -44.25 25.53
CA ALA A 3 -35.74 -43.74 25.76
C ALA A 3 -35.00 -43.76 24.42
N ARG A 4 -35.00 -42.62 23.71
CA ARG A 4 -34.08 -42.35 22.61
C ARG A 4 -32.87 -41.65 23.21
N ALA A 5 -31.71 -42.31 23.18
CA ALA A 5 -30.43 -41.67 23.42
C ALA A 5 -29.98 -41.04 22.09
N GLU A 6 -29.97 -39.71 22.03
CA GLU A 6 -29.43 -38.94 20.93
C GLU A 6 -27.91 -39.00 20.97
N ALA A 7 -27.31 -39.48 19.88
CA ALA A 7 -25.88 -39.43 19.66
C ALA A 7 -25.45 -37.98 19.44
N ALA A 8 -24.49 -37.51 20.23
CA ALA A 8 -23.83 -36.23 20.05
C ALA A 8 -23.02 -36.25 18.75
N THR A 9 -23.50 -35.56 17.72
CA THR A 9 -22.72 -35.19 16.55
C THR A 9 -21.89 -33.96 16.91
N THR A 10 -20.61 -34.19 17.18
CA THR A 10 -19.58 -33.15 17.25
C THR A 10 -19.50 -32.49 15.87
N MET A 11 -19.95 -31.24 15.74
CA MET A 11 -19.72 -30.44 14.54
C MET A 11 -18.27 -29.96 14.57
N GLU A 12 -17.46 -30.52 13.67
CA GLU A 12 -16.13 -30.00 13.36
C GLU A 12 -16.25 -28.56 12.84
N ALA A 13 -15.49 -27.67 13.46
CA ALA A 13 -15.30 -26.31 13.00
C ALA A 13 -14.61 -26.36 11.63
N GLY A 14 -15.37 -26.08 10.57
CA GLY A 14 -14.83 -25.90 9.23
C GLY A 14 -13.82 -24.75 9.23
N GLU A 15 -12.59 -25.04 8.81
CA GLU A 15 -11.60 -24.06 8.42
C GLU A 15 -12.25 -23.09 7.42
N VAL A 16 -12.30 -21.80 7.78
CA VAL A 16 -12.62 -20.73 6.83
C VAL A 16 -11.43 -20.60 5.88
N GLY A 17 -11.42 -21.46 4.86
CA GLY A 17 -10.42 -21.41 3.79
C GLY A 17 -10.55 -20.10 3.03
N ALA A 18 -9.49 -19.29 3.07
CA ALA A 18 -9.37 -18.10 2.23
C ALA A 18 -9.62 -18.49 0.75
N ALA A 19 -10.52 -17.77 0.07
CA ALA A 19 -10.81 -18.02 -1.33
C ALA A 19 -9.52 -17.99 -2.17
N PRO A 20 -9.34 -18.90 -3.15
CA PRO A 20 -8.12 -18.96 -3.95
C PRO A 20 -7.89 -17.62 -4.67
N ALA A 21 -6.68 -17.08 -4.55
CA ALA A 21 -6.31 -15.80 -5.14
C ALA A 21 -6.56 -15.83 -6.65
N THR A 22 -7.32 -14.86 -7.16
CA THR A 22 -7.59 -14.75 -8.59
C THR A 22 -6.30 -14.44 -9.35
N GLN A 23 -6.21 -14.85 -10.62
CA GLN A 23 -5.07 -14.50 -11.49
C GLN A 23 -4.83 -12.98 -11.55
N ARG A 24 -5.89 -12.18 -11.43
CA ARG A 24 -5.84 -10.72 -11.31
C ARG A 24 -5.14 -10.27 -10.02
N SER A 25 -5.54 -10.81 -8.87
CA SER A 25 -4.91 -10.54 -7.58
C SER A 25 -3.43 -10.91 -7.59
N LEU A 26 -3.10 -12.08 -8.13
CA LEU A 26 -1.71 -12.56 -8.24
C LEU A 26 -0.87 -11.64 -9.12
N ALA A 27 -1.42 -11.14 -10.23
CA ALA A 27 -0.71 -10.22 -11.11
C ALA A 27 -0.39 -8.89 -10.42
N TYR A 28 -1.36 -8.29 -9.72
CA TYR A 28 -1.13 -7.04 -9.00
C TYR A 28 -0.20 -7.24 -7.79
N GLN A 29 -0.32 -8.35 -7.06
CA GLN A 29 0.58 -8.70 -5.96
C GLN A 29 2.01 -8.96 -6.47
N GLY A 30 2.16 -9.68 -7.58
CA GLY A 30 3.44 -9.89 -8.24
C GLY A 30 4.06 -8.56 -8.66
N PHE A 31 3.30 -7.71 -9.36
CA PHE A 31 3.76 -6.39 -9.78
C PHE A 31 4.14 -5.51 -8.58
N ARG A 32 3.33 -5.50 -7.51
CA ARG A 32 3.62 -4.86 -6.21
C ARG A 32 4.98 -5.31 -5.68
N GLN A 33 5.21 -6.62 -5.61
CA GLN A 33 6.43 -7.18 -5.07
C GLN A 33 7.65 -6.76 -5.90
N GLN A 34 7.52 -6.71 -7.23
CA GLN A 34 8.61 -6.28 -8.09
C GLN A 34 8.95 -4.78 -7.95
N ILE A 35 7.97 -3.93 -7.66
CA ILE A 35 8.22 -2.53 -7.29
C ILE A 35 8.98 -2.47 -5.96
N ILE A 36 8.51 -3.21 -4.94
CA ILE A 36 9.13 -3.26 -3.61
C ILE A 36 10.59 -3.77 -3.70
N ASP A 37 10.84 -4.78 -4.52
CA ASP A 37 12.16 -5.37 -4.70
C ASP A 37 13.08 -4.55 -5.63
N ALA A 38 12.67 -3.33 -6.03
CA ALA A 38 13.41 -2.45 -6.94
C ALA A 38 13.68 -3.06 -8.34
N ARG A 39 12.95 -4.10 -8.73
CA ARG A 39 13.06 -4.79 -10.02
C ARG A 39 12.20 -4.15 -11.10
N ILE A 40 11.20 -3.37 -10.70
CA ILE A 40 10.41 -2.52 -11.58
C ILE A 40 10.63 -1.05 -11.25
N ARG A 41 11.11 -0.29 -12.23
CA ARG A 41 11.37 1.16 -12.12
C ARG A 41 10.36 1.97 -12.94
N PRO A 42 9.96 3.16 -12.49
CA PRO A 42 9.13 4.06 -13.28
C PRO A 42 9.76 4.40 -14.64
N GLY A 43 8.93 4.51 -15.67
CA GLY A 43 9.36 4.88 -17.02
C GLY A 43 10.16 3.82 -17.79
N GLN A 44 10.62 2.75 -17.14
CA GLN A 44 11.39 1.69 -17.80
C GLN A 44 10.54 0.94 -18.82
N PHE A 45 11.18 0.40 -19.85
CA PHE A 45 10.54 -0.52 -20.81
C PHE A 45 10.76 -1.96 -20.37
N VAL A 46 9.70 -2.76 -20.43
CA VAL A 46 9.71 -4.21 -20.21
C VAL A 46 8.98 -4.91 -21.36
N SER A 47 9.51 -6.06 -21.76
CA SER A 47 8.85 -6.99 -22.67
C SER A 47 7.90 -7.93 -21.91
N GLN A 48 6.96 -8.55 -22.62
CA GLN A 48 6.13 -9.62 -22.03
C GLN A 48 6.98 -10.78 -21.51
N ARG A 49 8.13 -11.06 -22.15
CA ARG A 49 9.03 -12.14 -21.74
C ARG A 49 9.77 -11.82 -20.45
N GLU A 50 10.16 -10.56 -20.25
CA GLU A 50 10.70 -10.11 -18.97
C GLU A 50 9.63 -10.13 -17.87
N LEU A 51 8.39 -9.73 -18.18
CA LEU A 51 7.27 -9.86 -17.24
C LEU A 51 6.99 -11.30 -16.82
N VAL A 52 7.15 -12.28 -17.72
CA VAL A 52 7.07 -13.72 -17.36
C VAL A 52 8.06 -14.05 -16.25
N GLY A 53 9.32 -13.63 -16.39
CA GLY A 53 10.36 -13.86 -15.38
C GLY A 53 10.12 -13.11 -14.07
N LEU A 54 9.65 -11.85 -14.17
CA LEU A 54 9.38 -10.99 -13.02
C LEU A 54 8.16 -11.45 -12.20
N LEU A 55 7.10 -11.91 -12.87
CA LEU A 55 5.85 -12.27 -12.22
C LEU A 55 5.73 -13.78 -11.93
N GLY A 56 6.63 -14.61 -12.47
CA GLY A 56 6.54 -16.06 -12.34
C GLY A 56 5.30 -16.67 -13.02
N MET A 57 4.76 -15.98 -14.03
CA MET A 57 3.52 -16.35 -14.73
C MET A 57 3.83 -16.93 -16.11
N SER A 58 2.94 -17.78 -16.64
CA SER A 58 3.06 -18.25 -18.04
C SER A 58 2.91 -17.08 -19.02
N LEU A 59 3.45 -17.22 -20.23
CA LEU A 59 3.33 -16.18 -21.27
C LEU A 59 1.86 -15.89 -21.63
N ALA A 60 1.00 -16.92 -21.63
CA ALA A 60 -0.43 -16.75 -21.86
C ALA A 60 -1.07 -15.90 -20.75
N ALA A 61 -0.77 -16.20 -19.49
CA ALA A 61 -1.28 -15.44 -18.36
C ALA A 61 -0.76 -13.98 -18.37
N VAL A 62 0.52 -13.74 -18.68
CA VAL A 62 1.06 -12.38 -18.85
C VAL A 62 0.32 -11.63 -19.96
N ARG A 63 0.06 -12.26 -21.11
CA ARG A 63 -0.71 -11.63 -22.21
C ARG A 63 -2.10 -11.20 -21.78
N GLU A 64 -2.78 -11.99 -20.95
CA GLU A 64 -4.08 -11.62 -20.39
C GLU A 64 -4.00 -10.51 -19.33
N MET A 65 -2.87 -10.41 -18.61
CA MET A 65 -2.69 -9.39 -17.56
C MET A 65 -2.28 -8.03 -18.11
N VAL A 66 -1.59 -7.97 -19.25
CA VAL A 66 -1.13 -6.70 -19.84
C VAL A 66 -2.27 -5.69 -20.00
N PRO A 67 -3.44 -6.03 -20.60
CA PRO A 67 -4.56 -5.09 -20.67
C PRO A 67 -5.07 -4.62 -19.31
N ARG A 68 -4.94 -5.44 -18.26
CA ARG A 68 -5.39 -5.10 -16.89
C ARG A 68 -4.42 -4.18 -16.17
N LEU A 69 -3.12 -4.41 -16.35
CA LEU A 69 -2.07 -3.51 -15.85
C LEU A 69 -2.13 -2.17 -16.58
N GLU A 70 -2.45 -2.17 -17.88
CA GLU A 70 -2.65 -0.98 -18.68
C GLU A 70 -3.91 -0.21 -18.29
N ALA A 71 -5.04 -0.90 -18.08
CA ALA A 71 -6.28 -0.28 -17.58
C ALA A 71 -6.11 0.30 -16.16
N ALA A 72 -5.26 -0.31 -15.34
CA ALA A 72 -4.86 0.23 -14.03
C ALA A 72 -3.86 1.40 -14.13
N GLY A 73 -3.38 1.72 -15.34
CA GLY A 73 -2.41 2.78 -15.60
C GLY A 73 -0.98 2.46 -15.14
N LEU A 74 -0.68 1.22 -14.75
CA LEU A 74 0.63 0.80 -14.23
C LEU A 74 1.67 0.60 -15.33
N ILE A 75 1.19 0.26 -16.53
CA ILE A 75 1.99 0.16 -17.74
C ILE A 75 1.24 0.81 -18.92
N ARG A 76 1.94 1.03 -20.01
CA ARG A 76 1.38 1.44 -21.30
C ARG A 76 2.06 0.68 -22.43
N ALA A 77 1.29 0.15 -23.38
CA ALA A 77 1.86 -0.39 -24.60
C ALA A 77 2.37 0.73 -25.52
N VAL A 78 3.63 0.65 -25.92
CA VAL A 78 4.26 1.60 -26.84
C VAL A 78 4.64 0.86 -28.12
N PRO A 79 4.08 1.26 -29.28
CA PRO A 79 4.35 0.60 -30.56
C PRO A 79 5.86 0.47 -30.81
N LYS A 80 6.30 -0.75 -31.17
CA LYS A 80 7.70 -1.11 -31.48
C LYS A 80 8.71 -0.92 -30.34
N ARG A 81 8.29 -0.51 -29.13
CA ARG A 81 9.17 -0.31 -27.96
C ARG A 81 8.88 -1.23 -26.78
N GLY A 82 7.69 -1.83 -26.72
CA GLY A 82 7.29 -2.76 -25.65
C GLY A 82 6.33 -2.12 -24.67
N LEU A 83 6.36 -2.56 -23.41
CA LEU A 83 5.49 -2.07 -22.35
C LEU A 83 6.28 -1.09 -21.49
N GLN A 84 5.82 0.16 -21.40
CA GLN A 84 6.45 1.16 -20.54
C GLN A 84 5.77 1.13 -19.17
N VAL A 85 6.53 1.01 -18.09
CA VAL A 85 6.03 1.23 -16.73
C VAL A 85 5.68 2.69 -16.55
N ALA A 86 4.59 3.00 -15.83
CA ALA A 86 4.11 4.36 -15.62
C ALA A 86 5.28 5.31 -15.24
N PRO A 87 5.57 6.35 -16.05
CA PRO A 87 6.55 7.36 -15.66
C PRO A 87 5.98 8.22 -14.53
N VAL A 88 6.86 8.72 -13.65
CA VAL A 88 6.43 9.66 -12.61
C VAL A 88 6.41 11.07 -13.18
N ASP A 89 5.23 11.69 -13.18
CA ASP A 89 5.02 13.10 -13.48
C ASP A 89 4.14 13.76 -12.42
N MET A 90 4.05 15.09 -12.45
CA MET A 90 3.25 15.86 -11.48
C MET A 90 1.76 15.51 -11.54
N LYS A 91 1.25 15.07 -12.70
CA LYS A 91 -0.14 14.65 -12.87
C LYS A 91 -0.40 13.35 -12.13
N LEU A 92 0.47 12.36 -12.25
CA LEU A 92 0.37 11.08 -11.56
C LEU A 92 0.42 11.28 -10.04
N ILE A 93 1.34 12.12 -9.55
CA ILE A 93 1.44 12.44 -8.11
C ILE A 93 0.14 13.05 -7.59
N ARG A 94 -0.35 14.10 -8.26
CA ARG A 94 -1.60 14.75 -7.87
C ARG A 94 -2.76 13.76 -7.86
N ASN A 95 -2.92 12.98 -8.93
CA ASN A 95 -4.02 12.04 -9.07
C ASN A 95 -3.97 10.96 -7.97
N ALA A 96 -2.80 10.36 -7.74
CA ALA A 96 -2.63 9.28 -6.77
C ALA A 96 -2.90 9.74 -5.33
N TRP A 97 -2.43 10.94 -4.96
CA TRP A 97 -2.68 11.49 -3.63
C TRP A 97 -4.12 12.00 -3.44
N GLN A 98 -4.80 12.46 -4.49
CA GLN A 98 -6.22 12.81 -4.41
C GLN A 98 -7.08 11.58 -4.11
N VAL A 99 -6.86 10.48 -4.83
CA VAL A 99 -7.55 9.21 -4.55
C VAL A 99 -7.22 8.73 -3.14
N ARG A 100 -5.94 8.75 -2.77
CA ARG A 100 -5.49 8.37 -1.42
C ARG A 100 -6.21 9.16 -0.33
N ALA A 101 -6.24 10.49 -0.46
CA ALA A 101 -6.90 11.39 0.48
C ALA A 101 -8.41 11.11 0.63
N MET A 102 -9.10 10.88 -0.48
CA MET A 102 -10.53 10.57 -0.46
C MET A 102 -10.82 9.25 0.27
N VAL A 103 -10.03 8.21 -0.01
CA VAL A 103 -10.25 6.88 0.57
C VAL A 103 -9.81 6.83 2.03
N GLU A 104 -8.60 7.32 2.35
CA GLU A 104 -8.06 7.26 3.72
C GLU A 104 -8.83 8.18 4.69
N ARG A 105 -9.49 9.24 4.20
CA ARG A 105 -10.45 10.02 4.99
C ARG A 105 -11.60 9.14 5.51
N GLU A 106 -12.28 8.44 4.62
CA GLU A 106 -13.40 7.57 4.99
C GLU A 106 -12.92 6.38 5.84
N ALA A 107 -11.76 5.82 5.51
CA ALA A 107 -11.11 4.78 6.31
C ALA A 107 -10.85 5.26 7.74
N THR A 108 -10.29 6.46 7.92
CA THR A 108 -10.01 7.02 9.25
C THR A 108 -11.28 7.20 10.08
N LEU A 109 -12.32 7.78 9.47
CA LEU A 109 -13.61 7.97 10.13
C LEU A 109 -14.26 6.65 10.51
N HIS A 110 -14.19 5.64 9.63
CA HIS A 110 -14.70 4.31 9.91
C HIS A 110 -13.93 3.65 11.04
N PHE A 111 -12.59 3.62 10.93
CA PHE A 111 -11.69 3.00 11.90
C PHE A 111 -11.85 3.59 13.30
N ALA A 112 -12.06 4.91 13.42
CA ALA A 112 -12.35 5.57 14.69
C ALA A 112 -13.65 5.10 15.37
N ARG A 113 -14.62 4.60 14.60
CA ARG A 113 -15.91 4.12 15.13
C ARG A 113 -15.92 2.63 15.41
N THR A 114 -15.20 1.83 14.62
CA THR A 114 -15.38 0.37 14.58
C THR A 114 -14.20 -0.41 15.11
N THR A 115 -13.01 0.19 15.19
CA THR A 115 -11.81 -0.55 15.56
C THR A 115 -11.72 -0.81 17.07
N PRO A 116 -11.46 -2.06 17.51
CA PRO A 116 -11.23 -2.36 18.91
C PRO A 116 -9.99 -1.61 19.46
N PRO A 117 -10.03 -1.07 20.70
CA PRO A 117 -8.89 -0.38 21.30
C PRO A 117 -7.59 -1.21 21.35
N ALA A 118 -7.69 -2.54 21.39
CA ALA A 118 -6.54 -3.44 21.36
C ALA A 118 -5.74 -3.31 20.05
N ILE A 119 -6.43 -3.22 18.90
CA ILE A 119 -5.79 -3.06 17.59
C ILE A 119 -5.06 -1.72 17.49
N VAL A 120 -5.65 -0.63 18.01
CA VAL A 120 -5.00 0.68 18.04
C VAL A 120 -3.71 0.62 18.89
N ARG A 121 -3.74 -0.04 20.05
CA ARG A 121 -2.54 -0.23 20.89
C ARG A 121 -1.46 -1.05 20.20
N GLU A 122 -1.82 -2.11 19.49
CA GLU A 122 -0.88 -2.91 18.70
C GLU A 122 -0.21 -2.08 17.61
N GLN A 123 -0.98 -1.23 16.91
CA GLN A 123 -0.41 -0.33 15.92
C GLN A 123 0.52 0.71 16.56
N ILE A 124 0.15 1.31 17.70
CA ILE A 124 1.03 2.23 18.43
C ILE A 124 2.36 1.54 18.77
N ALA A 125 2.31 0.35 19.35
CA ALA A 125 3.51 -0.40 19.73
C ALA A 125 4.40 -0.73 18.52
N ALA A 126 3.81 -1.12 17.38
CA ALA A 126 4.55 -1.38 16.15
C ALA A 126 5.27 -0.12 15.62
N HIS A 127 4.61 1.04 15.65
CA HIS A 127 5.21 2.30 15.18
C HIS A 127 6.28 2.82 16.15
N GLU A 128 6.06 2.70 17.46
CA GLU A 128 7.06 3.04 18.48
C GLU A 128 8.32 2.18 18.33
N ALA A 129 8.18 0.88 18.07
CA ALA A 129 9.32 -0.01 17.84
C ALA A 129 10.18 0.42 16.64
N ILE A 130 9.56 0.83 15.53
CA ILE A 130 10.27 1.41 14.38
C ILE A 130 10.95 2.73 14.75
N LEU A 131 10.24 3.62 15.46
CA LEU A 131 10.77 4.91 15.87
C LEU A 131 11.99 4.77 16.80
N THR A 132 11.94 3.85 17.76
CA THR A 132 13.07 3.54 18.66
C THR A 132 14.28 3.07 17.86
N ARG A 133 14.09 2.17 16.89
CA ARG A 133 15.19 1.70 16.01
C ARG A 133 15.75 2.85 15.17
N ALA A 134 14.89 3.69 14.61
CA ALA A 134 15.29 4.81 13.75
C ALA A 134 16.03 5.93 14.50
N LEU A 135 15.79 6.09 15.80
CA LEU A 135 16.49 7.06 16.65
C LEU A 135 17.77 6.51 17.30
N ALA A 136 18.02 5.21 17.18
CA ALA A 136 19.22 4.60 17.75
C ALA A 136 20.47 5.00 16.94
N SER A 137 21.60 5.20 17.61
CA SER A 137 22.88 5.58 16.98
C SER A 137 23.60 4.41 16.27
N ARG A 138 22.85 3.40 15.82
CA ARG A 138 23.37 2.18 15.20
C ARG A 138 22.75 2.01 13.82
N SER A 139 23.55 1.54 12.86
CA SER A 139 23.03 1.18 11.54
C SER A 139 22.13 -0.05 11.65
N ASP A 140 21.01 -0.01 10.93
CA ASP A 140 20.02 -1.07 10.89
C ASP A 140 19.59 -1.26 9.42
N ALA A 141 20.09 -2.33 8.81
CA ALA A 141 19.88 -2.59 7.39
C ALA A 141 18.44 -3.01 7.04
N SER A 142 17.64 -3.47 8.01
CA SER A 142 16.23 -3.83 7.76
C SER A 142 15.25 -2.73 8.12
N LEU A 143 15.70 -1.65 8.78
CA LEU A 143 14.83 -0.57 9.27
C LEU A 143 13.90 -0.02 8.20
N GLU A 144 14.42 0.26 7.00
CA GLU A 144 13.62 0.86 5.92
C GLU A 144 12.50 -0.09 5.46
N LYS A 145 12.84 -1.36 5.25
CA LYS A 145 11.87 -2.39 4.86
C LYS A 145 10.80 -2.60 5.93
N ASP A 146 11.21 -2.68 7.19
CA ASP A 146 10.30 -2.89 8.31
C ASP A 146 9.40 -1.66 8.52
N ALA A 147 9.94 -0.45 8.40
CA ALA A 147 9.19 0.80 8.45
C ALA A 147 8.15 0.89 7.32
N GLN A 148 8.51 0.49 6.10
CA GLN A 148 7.56 0.42 4.99
C GLN A 148 6.46 -0.62 5.25
N ALA A 149 6.81 -1.78 5.80
CA ALA A 149 5.82 -2.81 6.13
C ALA A 149 4.80 -2.30 7.16
N VAL A 150 5.25 -1.58 8.20
CA VAL A 150 4.38 -0.96 9.21
C VAL A 150 3.53 0.16 8.60
N ASP A 151 4.13 1.08 7.85
CA ASP A 151 3.42 2.19 7.17
C ASP A 151 2.31 1.66 6.26
N TRP A 152 2.67 0.81 5.28
CA TRP A 152 1.70 0.28 4.34
C TRP A 152 0.67 -0.65 4.97
N GLY A 153 1.08 -1.44 5.96
CA GLY A 153 0.19 -2.37 6.67
C GLY A 153 -0.91 -1.63 7.41
N LEU A 154 -0.59 -0.48 8.01
CA LEU A 154 -1.55 0.37 8.69
C LEU A 154 -2.62 0.91 7.71
N HIS A 155 -2.21 1.52 6.59
CA HIS A 155 -3.19 2.08 5.65
C HIS A 155 -4.03 0.99 4.98
N ASP A 156 -3.41 -0.13 4.57
CA ASP A 156 -4.12 -1.29 4.01
C ASP A 156 -5.18 -1.80 5.03
N MET A 157 -4.81 -1.94 6.31
CA MET A 157 -5.70 -2.36 7.39
C MET A 157 -6.88 -1.39 7.59
N MET A 158 -6.62 -0.08 7.60
CA MET A 158 -7.67 0.92 7.81
C MET A 158 -8.69 0.89 6.68
N VAL A 159 -8.24 0.74 5.44
CA VAL A 159 -9.14 0.67 4.27
C VAL A 159 -9.92 -0.64 4.28
N ASP A 160 -9.26 -1.78 4.57
CA ASP A 160 -9.91 -3.08 4.61
C ASP A 160 -10.95 -3.19 5.74
N ALA A 161 -10.75 -2.49 6.86
CA ALA A 161 -11.71 -2.43 7.97
C ALA A 161 -13.10 -1.91 7.56
N ILE A 162 -13.20 -1.15 6.45
CA ILE A 162 -14.48 -0.67 5.91
C ILE A 162 -15.36 -1.85 5.46
N GLY A 163 -14.77 -2.98 5.07
CA GLY A 163 -15.49 -4.14 4.54
C GLY A 163 -16.06 -3.93 3.13
N ASN A 164 -15.52 -2.98 2.37
CA ASN A 164 -15.91 -2.72 0.98
C ASN A 164 -14.81 -3.17 0.02
N GLU A 165 -14.98 -4.37 -0.56
CA GLU A 165 -13.99 -4.99 -1.46
C GLU A 165 -13.68 -4.14 -2.70
N ILE A 166 -14.68 -3.43 -3.24
CA ILE A 166 -14.51 -2.54 -4.40
C ILE A 166 -13.58 -1.40 -4.02
N LEU A 167 -13.81 -0.79 -2.86
CA LEU A 167 -12.98 0.31 -2.35
C LEU A 167 -11.55 -0.16 -2.06
N SER A 168 -11.40 -1.34 -1.42
CA SER A 168 -10.09 -1.94 -1.17
C SER A 168 -9.34 -2.25 -2.47
N GLU A 169 -10.01 -2.73 -3.52
CA GLU A 169 -9.36 -2.96 -4.83
C GLU A 169 -8.89 -1.65 -5.47
N ILE A 170 -9.74 -0.62 -5.48
CA ILE A 170 -9.38 0.72 -5.99
C ILE A 170 -8.16 1.27 -5.22
N TYR A 171 -8.18 1.16 -3.90
CA TYR A 171 -7.10 1.63 -3.04
C TYR A 171 -5.79 0.87 -3.29
N ARG A 172 -5.83 -0.46 -3.39
CA ARG A 172 -4.65 -1.28 -3.66
C ARG A 172 -4.02 -0.98 -5.01
N VAL A 173 -4.82 -0.71 -6.05
CA VAL A 173 -4.28 -0.26 -7.34
C VAL A 173 -3.64 1.12 -7.19
N ASN A 174 -4.29 2.06 -6.52
CA ASN A 174 -3.74 3.39 -6.28
C ASN A 174 -2.44 3.35 -5.46
N SER A 175 -2.33 2.47 -4.46
CA SER A 175 -1.13 2.34 -3.63
C SER A 175 0.08 1.86 -4.43
N LEU A 176 -0.11 1.14 -5.55
CA LEU A 176 0.98 0.82 -6.49
C LEU A 176 1.54 2.07 -7.18
N HIS A 177 0.69 3.02 -7.56
CA HIS A 177 1.13 4.31 -8.09
C HIS A 177 1.92 5.09 -7.05
N VAL A 178 1.41 5.16 -5.81
CA VAL A 178 2.11 5.82 -4.70
C VAL A 178 3.47 5.17 -4.44
N ARG A 179 3.57 3.83 -4.52
CA ARG A 179 4.85 3.10 -4.38
C ARG A 179 5.82 3.41 -5.52
N LEU A 180 5.36 3.45 -6.77
CA LEU A 180 6.20 3.83 -7.91
C LEU A 180 6.76 5.25 -7.75
N ILE A 181 5.92 6.20 -7.32
CA ILE A 181 6.32 7.59 -7.06
C ILE A 181 7.35 7.66 -5.92
N ARG A 182 7.12 6.94 -4.81
CA ARG A 182 8.06 6.92 -3.69
C ARG A 182 9.38 6.29 -4.07
N PHE A 183 9.35 5.19 -4.83
CA PHE A 183 10.56 4.55 -5.33
C PHE A 183 11.42 5.50 -6.16
N ASP A 184 10.79 6.28 -7.05
CA ASP A 184 11.48 7.29 -7.87
C ASP A 184 12.14 8.38 -7.00
N ALA A 185 11.41 8.87 -6.00
CA ALA A 185 11.91 9.89 -5.07
C ALA A 185 13.02 9.34 -4.15
N GLU A 186 12.88 8.10 -3.67
CA GLU A 186 13.85 7.45 -2.78
C GLU A 186 15.20 7.22 -3.47
N ALA A 187 15.20 7.01 -4.79
CA ALA A 187 16.43 6.95 -5.59
C ALA A 187 17.24 8.27 -5.55
N LEU A 188 16.61 9.39 -5.21
CA LEU A 188 17.22 10.72 -5.15
C LEU A 188 17.43 11.19 -3.71
N ARG A 189 16.52 10.86 -2.79
CA ARG A 189 16.63 11.20 -1.37
C ARG A 189 16.00 10.08 -0.52
N PRO A 190 16.76 9.46 0.41
CA PRO A 190 16.26 8.37 1.25
C PRO A 190 14.99 8.71 2.04
N MET A 191 14.24 7.66 2.37
CA MET A 191 12.97 7.74 3.10
C MET A 191 13.12 8.45 4.45
N GLN A 192 12.20 9.36 4.75
CA GLN A 192 12.12 10.04 6.05
C GLN A 192 11.27 9.22 7.04
N VAL A 193 11.87 8.16 7.60
CA VAL A 193 11.21 7.23 8.55
C VAL A 193 10.67 7.95 9.78
N VAL A 194 11.51 8.73 10.46
CA VAL A 194 11.15 9.35 11.75
C VAL A 194 9.96 10.30 11.63
N PRO A 195 9.90 11.25 10.67
CA PRO A 195 8.71 12.07 10.46
C PRO A 195 7.45 11.25 10.17
N ALA A 196 7.53 10.24 9.29
CA ALA A 196 6.37 9.43 8.93
C ALA A 196 5.79 8.67 10.15
N MET A 197 6.65 8.02 10.94
CA MET A 197 6.21 7.29 12.14
C MET A 197 5.61 8.21 13.20
N ARG A 198 6.15 9.44 13.36
CA ARG A 198 5.58 10.44 14.28
C ARG A 198 4.21 10.94 13.82
N GLU A 199 4.05 11.18 12.52
CA GLU A 199 2.76 11.53 11.92
C GLU A 199 1.72 10.42 12.15
N HIS A 200 2.11 9.15 12.00
CA HIS A 200 1.23 8.02 12.30
C HIS A 200 0.85 7.93 13.78
N LEU A 201 1.84 8.05 14.68
CA LEU A 201 1.58 8.02 16.12
C LEU A 201 0.61 9.12 16.57
N ALA A 202 0.68 10.32 15.99
CA ALA A 202 -0.23 11.41 16.34
C ALA A 202 -1.71 11.06 16.07
N PHE A 203 -2.01 10.44 14.91
CA PHE A 203 -3.39 10.01 14.64
C PHE A 203 -3.77 8.79 15.49
N LEU A 204 -2.87 7.81 15.67
CA LEU A 204 -3.15 6.61 16.47
C LEU A 204 -3.43 6.95 17.94
N GLN A 205 -2.71 7.93 18.50
CA GLN A 205 -2.95 8.46 19.85
C GLN A 205 -4.31 9.13 19.94
N SER A 206 -4.67 9.96 18.94
CA SER A 206 -6.00 10.57 18.87
C SER A 206 -7.13 9.53 18.81
N LEU A 207 -6.92 8.42 18.09
CA LEU A 207 -7.86 7.29 18.09
C LEU A 207 -7.96 6.63 19.47
N ALA A 208 -6.82 6.37 20.12
CA ALA A 208 -6.78 5.73 21.45
C ALA A 208 -7.49 6.57 22.52
N GLU A 209 -7.50 7.89 22.36
CA GLU A 209 -8.12 8.85 23.27
C GLU A 209 -9.57 9.19 22.89
N GLY A 210 -10.12 8.58 21.83
CA GLY A 210 -11.50 8.83 21.39
C GLY A 210 -11.72 10.20 20.76
N ARG A 211 -10.71 10.76 20.07
CA ARG A 211 -10.73 12.08 19.42
C ARG A 211 -10.75 11.93 17.88
N PRO A 212 -11.89 11.54 17.27
CA PRO A 212 -11.96 11.18 15.85
C PRO A 212 -11.67 12.35 14.90
N ASP A 213 -12.09 13.57 15.24
CA ASP A 213 -11.84 14.76 14.40
C ASP A 213 -10.35 15.10 14.35
N GLU A 214 -9.65 14.96 15.48
CA GLU A 214 -8.19 15.14 15.56
C GLU A 214 -7.46 14.03 14.82
N ALA A 215 -7.89 12.77 14.96
CA ALA A 215 -7.33 11.65 14.20
C ALA A 215 -7.46 11.89 12.69
N LEU A 216 -8.62 12.37 12.22
CA LEU A 216 -8.80 12.74 10.82
C LEU A 216 -7.89 13.90 10.40
N ALA A 217 -7.78 14.95 11.21
CA ALA A 217 -6.90 16.08 10.92
C ALA A 217 -5.44 15.63 10.78
N HIS A 218 -4.96 14.77 11.68
CA HIS A 218 -3.62 14.19 11.62
C HIS A 218 -3.41 13.31 10.39
N MET A 219 -4.37 12.47 10.01
CA MET A 219 -4.27 11.67 8.78
C MET A 219 -4.19 12.55 7.53
N MET A 220 -5.04 13.57 7.43
CA MET A 220 -5.03 14.48 6.28
C MET A 220 -3.70 15.27 6.19
N ALA A 221 -3.16 15.69 7.34
CA ALA A 221 -1.84 16.32 7.40
C ALA A 221 -0.72 15.36 6.99
N HIS A 222 -0.77 14.09 7.41
CA HIS A 222 0.18 13.06 6.99
C HIS A 222 0.17 12.85 5.47
N ILE A 223 -1.01 12.75 4.86
CA ILE A 223 -1.15 12.55 3.41
C ILE A 223 -0.53 13.74 2.64
N GLU A 224 -0.82 14.98 3.06
CA GLU A 224 -0.25 16.17 2.41
C GLU A 224 1.27 16.30 2.66
N SER A 225 1.73 16.00 3.88
CA SER A 225 3.17 15.98 4.21
C SER A 225 3.91 14.95 3.36
N SER A 226 3.33 13.76 3.18
CA SER A 226 3.84 12.69 2.31
C SER A 226 3.93 13.13 0.84
N LYS A 227 2.92 13.85 0.34
CA LYS A 227 2.90 14.41 -1.02
C LYS A 227 4.00 15.46 -1.21
N ARG A 228 4.13 16.37 -0.25
CA ARG A 228 5.11 17.44 -0.29
C ARG A 228 6.54 16.88 -0.30
N ARG A 229 6.82 15.85 0.50
CA ARG A 229 8.12 15.17 0.51
C ARG A 229 8.53 14.66 -0.87
N VAL A 230 7.62 14.03 -1.64
CA VAL A 230 7.96 13.54 -2.98
C VAL A 230 8.12 14.69 -4.00
N ILE A 231 7.30 15.74 -3.92
CA ILE A 231 7.41 16.91 -4.80
C ILE A 231 8.71 17.69 -4.55
N GLU A 232 9.10 17.89 -3.29
CA GLU A 232 10.34 18.59 -2.93
C GLU A 232 11.56 17.89 -3.54
N VAL A 233 11.59 16.55 -3.51
CA VAL A 233 12.67 15.78 -4.13
C VAL A 233 12.72 16.01 -5.64
N MET A 234 11.59 15.92 -6.33
CA MET A 234 11.53 16.04 -7.80
C MET A 234 11.84 17.46 -8.30
N THR A 235 11.49 18.49 -7.53
CA THR A 235 11.74 19.89 -7.88
C THR A 235 13.19 20.33 -7.59
N GLN A 236 13.84 19.78 -6.56
CA GLN A 236 15.21 20.14 -6.18
C GLN A 236 16.31 19.50 -7.04
N THR A 237 16.01 18.42 -7.77
CA THR A 237 17.01 17.66 -8.56
C THR A 237 16.97 17.94 -10.07
N GLY A 238 16.21 18.93 -10.54
CA GLY A 238 16.12 19.23 -11.97
C GLY A 238 15.46 18.11 -12.78
N GLY A 239 14.54 17.36 -12.17
CA GLY A 239 13.73 16.36 -12.87
C GLY A 239 12.88 17.03 -13.95
N HIS A 240 13.04 16.56 -15.19
CA HIS A 240 12.35 17.03 -16.39
C HIS A 240 10.86 17.24 -16.09
N LEU A 241 10.40 18.49 -16.08
CA LEU A 241 8.99 18.83 -16.11
C LEU A 241 8.58 18.90 -17.58
N PRO A 242 7.84 17.92 -18.16
CA PRO A 242 7.06 18.21 -19.32
C PRO A 242 5.86 19.06 -18.86
N GLY A 243 5.68 20.21 -19.50
CA GLY A 243 4.54 21.11 -19.28
C GLY A 243 3.19 20.48 -19.58
#